data_AF-A0A1G9EGL8-F1
#
_entry.id   AF-A0A1G9EGL8-F1
#
_cell.length_a   1.000
_cell.length_b   1.000
_cell.length_c   1.000
_cell.angle_alpha   90.00
_cell.angle_beta   90.00
_cell.angle_gamma   90.00
#
_symmetry.space_group_name_H-M   'P 1'
#
loop_
_entity.id
_entity.type
_entity.pdbx_description
1 polymer ?
#
loop_
_entity_poly.entity_id
_entity_poly.type
_entity_poly.pdbx_seq_one_letter_code
_entity_poly.pdbx_strand_id
1 'polypeptide(L)'
;MTAPSLRGQVFLGAAAVILLTALSLVAVGVVGSVVNPGGPGFLSRTRCVAPNLPGPVVSVSLTNMGGPMMGRPHGMMDGAMRMTANRSAVAHGTVSFLVTNGGTISHELVILRLPDNQIPGTRPIGGDAKIDESGSLGEASNTCADGAGQGILPGASGWVTVTLPPGRYELICNLPGHYAAGMYTQLTVN
;
A
#
# COMPACT_ATOMS: atom_id res chain seq x y z
N MET A 1 17.73 66.47 1.42
CA MET A 1 18.21 65.07 1.50
C MET A 1 17.37 64.27 0.52
N THR A 2 18.00 63.78 -0.54
CA THR A 2 17.38 63.19 -1.73
C THR A 2 16.91 61.76 -1.45
N ALA A 3 15.66 61.45 -1.83
CA ALA A 3 15.11 60.10 -1.72
C ALA A 3 15.83 59.13 -2.68
N PRO A 4 16.18 57.90 -2.24
CA PRO A 4 16.84 56.94 -3.10
C PRO A 4 15.88 56.41 -4.19
N SER A 5 16.40 56.27 -5.41
CA SER A 5 15.62 55.82 -6.57
C SER A 5 15.19 54.35 -6.47
N LEU A 6 13.98 54.06 -6.95
CA LEU A 6 13.33 52.73 -6.92
C LEU A 6 14.17 51.61 -7.55
N ARG A 7 15.08 51.94 -8.49
CA ARG A 7 15.98 50.98 -9.14
C ARG A 7 17.08 50.48 -8.20
N GLY A 8 17.56 51.28 -7.26
CA GLY A 8 18.59 50.86 -6.29
C GLY A 8 18.06 49.85 -5.25
N GLN A 9 16.77 49.92 -4.93
CA GLN A 9 16.13 49.02 -3.97
C GLN A 9 15.88 47.62 -4.54
N VAL A 10 15.66 47.50 -5.85
CA VAL A 10 15.44 46.19 -6.52
C VAL A 10 16.73 45.38 -6.60
N PHE A 11 17.89 46.01 -6.81
CA PHE A 11 19.17 45.30 -6.88
C PHE A 11 19.67 44.80 -5.52
N LEU A 12 19.42 45.54 -4.43
CA LEU A 12 19.73 45.04 -3.08
C LEU A 12 18.81 43.89 -2.65
N GLY A 13 17.54 43.89 -3.08
CA GLY A 13 16.59 42.80 -2.80
C GLY A 13 16.95 41.49 -3.50
N ALA A 14 17.40 41.54 -4.76
CA ALA A 14 17.77 40.35 -5.53
C ALA A 14 19.06 39.67 -5.04
N ALA A 15 20.04 40.45 -4.56
CA ALA A 15 21.28 39.90 -4.01
C ALA A 15 21.09 39.18 -2.66
N ALA A 16 20.14 39.65 -1.83
CA ALA A 16 19.83 39.03 -0.55
C ALA A 16 19.14 37.65 -0.70
N VAL A 17 18.28 37.47 -1.70
CA VAL A 17 17.57 36.18 -1.92
C VAL A 17 18.52 35.10 -2.44
N ILE A 18 19.49 35.45 -3.29
CA ILE A 18 20.44 34.47 -3.85
C ILE A 18 21.46 33.97 -2.79
N LEU A 19 21.84 34.82 -1.83
CA LEU A 19 22.71 34.43 -0.72
C LEU A 19 21.99 33.55 0.34
N LEU A 20 20.67 33.69 0.50
CA LEU A 20 19.87 32.88 1.43
C LEU A 20 19.53 31.47 0.89
N THR A 21 19.61 31.24 -0.42
CA THR A 21 19.47 29.88 -1.00
C THR A 21 20.77 29.06 -1.02
N ALA A 22 21.92 29.69 -0.77
CA ALA A 22 23.23 29.04 -0.84
C ALA A 22 23.74 28.48 0.51
N LEU A 23 23.04 28.72 1.62
CA LEU A 23 23.46 28.31 2.97
C LEU A 23 22.68 27.14 3.59
N SER A 24 21.79 26.46 2.83
CA SER A 24 20.99 25.35 3.36
C SER A 24 21.54 23.94 3.07
N LEU A 25 22.71 23.81 2.46
CA LEU A 25 23.32 22.51 2.14
C LEU A 25 24.46 22.18 3.11
N VAL A 26 24.11 21.91 4.37
CA VAL A 26 24.97 21.14 5.27
C VAL A 26 24.09 20.19 6.11
N ALA A 27 24.48 18.90 6.07
CA ALA A 27 24.17 17.81 7.01
C ALA A 27 22.90 16.95 6.80
N VAL A 28 23.00 15.92 5.95
CA VAL A 28 22.62 14.50 6.21
C VAL A 28 23.40 13.67 5.16
N GLY A 29 24.04 12.52 5.36
CA GLY A 29 24.33 11.65 6.49
C GLY A 29 25.23 10.54 5.94
N VAL A 30 26.22 10.10 6.73
CA VAL A 30 27.15 9.02 6.39
C VAL A 30 26.42 7.68 6.47
N VAL A 31 26.25 6.99 5.33
CA VAL A 31 26.12 5.52 5.26
C VAL A 31 26.83 5.03 4.00
N GLY A 32 27.86 4.21 4.18
CA GLY A 32 28.70 3.70 3.10
C GLY A 32 27.93 2.82 2.13
N SER A 33 28.03 3.13 0.84
CA SER A 33 27.77 2.18 -0.24
C SER A 33 29.11 1.78 -0.83
N VAL A 34 29.55 0.58 -0.50
CA VAL A 34 30.68 -0.09 -1.13
C VAL A 34 30.24 -0.41 -2.57
N VAL A 35 30.67 0.40 -3.53
CA VAL A 35 30.54 0.07 -4.95
C VAL A 35 31.61 -0.97 -5.30
N ASN A 36 31.16 -2.21 -5.53
CA ASN A 36 31.99 -3.25 -6.12
C ASN A 36 31.79 -3.20 -7.65
N PRO A 37 32.84 -2.96 -8.46
CA PRO A 37 32.72 -2.99 -9.91
C PRO A 37 32.99 -4.42 -10.40
N GLY A 38 31.95 -5.16 -10.79
CA GLY A 38 32.15 -6.42 -11.51
C GLY A 38 31.00 -7.41 -11.42
N GLY A 39 30.14 -7.45 -12.44
CA GLY A 39 29.18 -8.53 -12.66
C GLY A 39 28.16 -8.18 -13.74
N PRO A 40 27.98 -9.02 -14.79
CA PRO A 40 27.06 -8.73 -15.89
C PRO A 40 25.60 -8.86 -15.44
N GLY A 41 24.74 -8.05 -16.07
CA GLY A 41 23.38 -7.75 -15.66
C GLY A 41 22.48 -8.95 -15.38
N PHE A 42 21.92 -8.97 -14.18
CA PHE A 42 20.60 -9.50 -13.92
C PHE A 42 19.74 -8.31 -13.50
N LEU A 43 18.58 -8.15 -14.13
CA LEU A 43 17.55 -7.24 -13.63
C LEU A 43 17.16 -7.73 -12.23
N SER A 44 17.79 -7.15 -11.21
CA SER A 44 17.44 -7.37 -9.82
C SER A 44 16.00 -6.95 -9.66
N ARG A 45 15.10 -7.93 -9.67
CA ARG A 45 13.74 -7.80 -9.17
C ARG A 45 13.92 -7.35 -7.72
N THR A 46 13.82 -6.06 -7.46
CA THR A 46 13.99 -5.49 -6.11
C THR A 46 12.89 -6.11 -5.24
N ARG A 47 13.23 -7.19 -4.54
CA ARG A 47 12.33 -7.83 -3.60
C ARG A 47 12.28 -6.88 -2.41
N CYS A 48 11.10 -6.35 -2.10
CA CYS A 48 10.92 -5.61 -0.85
C CYS A 48 11.40 -6.51 0.30
N VAL A 49 12.28 -5.99 1.14
CA VAL A 49 12.68 -6.68 2.37
C VAL A 49 11.81 -6.12 3.48
N ALA A 50 10.78 -6.87 3.86
CA ALA A 50 10.00 -6.51 5.04
C ALA A 50 10.91 -6.59 6.29
N PRO A 51 10.80 -5.64 7.24
CA PRO A 51 11.51 -5.73 8.51
C PRO A 51 10.99 -6.92 9.33
N ASN A 52 11.62 -7.19 10.47
CA ASN A 52 11.06 -8.14 11.44
C ASN A 52 9.73 -7.59 11.98
N LEU A 53 8.63 -8.24 11.58
CA LEU A 53 7.29 -7.84 11.96
C LEU A 53 6.91 -8.41 13.34
N PRO A 54 6.26 -7.62 14.21
CA PRO A 54 5.86 -8.05 15.55
C PRO A 54 4.67 -9.04 15.52
N GLY A 55 4.62 -9.94 16.50
CA GLY A 55 3.50 -10.88 16.65
C GLY A 55 3.42 -11.93 15.53
N PRO A 56 2.32 -12.71 15.47
CA PRO A 56 2.05 -13.62 14.36
C PRO A 56 1.89 -12.87 13.03
N VAL A 57 2.59 -13.33 12.00
CA VAL A 57 2.54 -12.75 10.64
C VAL A 57 1.57 -13.54 9.75
N VAL A 58 0.49 -12.90 9.31
CA VAL A 58 -0.40 -13.41 8.25
C VAL A 58 0.17 -12.99 6.90
N SER A 59 0.57 -13.95 6.07
CA SER A 59 1.02 -13.67 4.71
C SER A 59 -0.18 -13.66 3.78
N VAL A 60 -0.36 -12.58 3.03
CA VAL A 60 -1.46 -12.37 2.09
C VAL A 60 -0.92 -12.25 0.67
N SER A 61 -1.48 -13.02 -0.26
CA SER A 61 -1.12 -13.00 -1.67
C SER A 61 -2.25 -12.39 -2.50
N LEU A 62 -1.89 -11.44 -3.36
CA LEU A 62 -2.79 -10.72 -4.25
C LEU A 62 -2.48 -11.08 -5.70
N THR A 63 -3.49 -11.42 -6.50
CA THR A 63 -3.31 -11.77 -7.91
C THR A 63 -4.52 -11.41 -8.75
N ASN A 64 -4.27 -11.10 -10.03
CA ASN A 64 -5.28 -10.83 -11.04
C ASN A 64 -5.00 -11.60 -12.35
N MET A 65 -4.31 -12.74 -12.25
CA MET A 65 -3.80 -13.50 -13.40
C MET A 65 -4.48 -14.87 -13.58
N GLY A 66 -5.76 -15.03 -13.17
CA GLY A 66 -6.33 -16.36 -12.96
C GLY A 66 -7.80 -16.59 -13.31
N GLY A 67 -8.39 -15.86 -14.25
CA GLY A 67 -9.75 -16.14 -14.75
C GLY A 67 -9.77 -16.37 -16.27
N PRO A 68 -10.52 -17.36 -16.80
CA PRO A 68 -10.62 -17.54 -18.25
C PRO A 68 -11.21 -16.28 -18.89
N MET A 69 -10.53 -15.75 -19.91
CA MET A 69 -11.07 -14.75 -20.84
C MET A 69 -12.15 -15.37 -21.77
N MET A 70 -13.06 -16.17 -21.21
CA MET A 70 -14.20 -16.72 -21.93
C MET A 70 -15.43 -15.93 -21.53
N GLY A 71 -15.79 -14.99 -22.40
CA GLY A 71 -16.89 -14.06 -22.22
C GLY A 71 -18.19 -14.75 -21.80
N ARG A 72 -18.77 -14.25 -20.71
CA ARG A 72 -20.21 -14.37 -20.47
C ARG A 72 -20.86 -13.10 -21.03
N PRO A 73 -21.93 -13.20 -21.85
CA PRO A 73 -22.53 -12.05 -22.53
C PRO A 73 -23.17 -10.98 -21.63
N HIS A 74 -23.20 -11.20 -20.31
CA HIS A 74 -23.74 -10.24 -19.33
C HIS A 74 -22.75 -10.10 -18.19
N GLY A 75 -22.00 -8.99 -18.23
CA GLY A 75 -20.82 -8.76 -17.40
C GLY A 75 -21.14 -8.61 -15.92
N MET A 76 -20.38 -9.34 -15.11
CA MET A 76 -19.76 -8.86 -13.87
C MET A 76 -18.40 -9.56 -13.78
N MET A 77 -17.36 -8.83 -13.36
CA MET A 77 -15.97 -9.32 -13.30
C MET A 77 -15.73 -10.31 -12.14
N ASP A 78 -16.73 -11.07 -11.73
CA ASP A 78 -16.64 -11.99 -10.59
C ASP A 78 -15.53 -13.03 -10.83
N GLY A 79 -14.51 -12.99 -9.97
CA GLY A 79 -13.41 -13.97 -9.96
C GLY A 79 -12.25 -13.70 -10.92
N ALA A 80 -12.15 -12.51 -11.51
CA ALA A 80 -10.98 -12.11 -12.29
C ALA A 80 -9.74 -11.85 -11.41
N MET A 81 -9.96 -11.56 -10.13
CA MET A 81 -8.93 -11.28 -9.14
C MET A 81 -9.09 -12.16 -7.90
N ARG A 82 -8.03 -12.31 -7.12
CA ARG A 82 -8.01 -13.16 -5.92
C ARG A 82 -7.08 -12.61 -4.86
N MET A 83 -7.60 -12.57 -3.63
CA MET A 83 -6.83 -12.37 -2.40
C MET A 83 -6.85 -13.66 -1.57
N THR A 84 -5.69 -14.12 -1.09
CA THR A 84 -5.61 -15.31 -0.21
C THR A 84 -4.69 -15.05 0.97
N ALA A 85 -5.16 -15.34 2.18
CA ALA A 85 -4.32 -15.42 3.36
C ALA A 85 -3.75 -16.84 3.53
N ASN A 86 -2.52 -16.97 4.02
CA ASN A 86 -1.89 -18.28 4.26
C ASN A 86 -2.54 -19.08 5.41
N ARG A 87 -3.40 -18.43 6.19
CA ARG A 87 -4.15 -19.02 7.30
C ARG A 87 -5.53 -18.36 7.37
N SER A 88 -6.53 -19.13 7.76
CA SER A 88 -7.89 -18.64 7.98
C SER A 88 -8.14 -18.17 9.42
N ALA A 89 -7.22 -18.45 10.35
CA ALA A 89 -7.34 -18.02 11.73
C ALA A 89 -5.99 -17.61 12.36
N VAL A 90 -6.05 -16.72 13.36
CA VAL A 90 -4.91 -16.26 14.16
C VAL A 90 -5.37 -15.96 15.59
N ALA A 91 -4.45 -15.94 16.56
CA ALA A 91 -4.75 -15.48 17.92
C ALA A 91 -5.00 -13.96 17.93
N HIS A 92 -5.87 -13.50 18.84
CA HIS A 92 -6.10 -12.09 19.11
C HIS A 92 -4.86 -11.38 19.66
N GLY A 93 -4.89 -10.04 19.60
CA GLY A 93 -3.79 -9.17 20.00
C GLY A 93 -3.06 -8.59 18.79
N THR A 94 -1.76 -8.36 18.93
CA THR A 94 -0.92 -7.79 17.86
C THR A 94 -0.73 -8.79 16.73
N VAL A 95 -1.19 -8.45 15.53
CA VAL A 95 -1.05 -9.26 14.31
C VAL A 95 -0.44 -8.39 13.22
N SER A 96 0.56 -8.93 12.52
CA SER A 96 1.10 -8.29 11.32
C SER A 96 0.61 -8.97 10.05
N PHE A 97 0.35 -8.17 9.03
CA PHE A 97 -0.01 -8.63 7.70
C PHE A 97 1.14 -8.29 6.76
N LEU A 98 1.72 -9.31 6.13
CA LEU A 98 2.68 -9.14 5.04
C LEU A 98 1.97 -9.43 3.73
N VAL A 99 1.84 -8.42 2.88
CA VAL A 99 1.01 -8.47 1.70
C VAL A 99 1.89 -8.42 0.46
N THR A 100 1.80 -9.44 -0.39
CA THR A 100 2.59 -9.56 -1.61
C THR A 100 1.70 -9.49 -2.83
N ASN A 101 2.00 -8.55 -3.73
CA ASN A 101 1.35 -8.43 -5.02
C ASN A 101 2.05 -9.32 -6.06
N GLY A 102 1.45 -10.46 -6.37
CA GLY A 102 1.87 -11.36 -7.45
C GLY A 102 1.16 -11.11 -8.78
N GLY A 103 0.33 -10.06 -8.85
CA GLY A 103 -0.43 -9.64 -10.02
C GLY A 103 0.35 -8.74 -10.97
N THR A 104 -0.37 -8.17 -11.94
CA THR A 104 0.12 -7.25 -12.97
C THR A 104 -0.38 -5.82 -12.80
N ILE A 105 -1.30 -5.58 -11.86
CA ILE A 105 -1.81 -4.25 -11.48
C ILE A 105 -1.57 -4.01 -10.00
N SER A 106 -1.67 -2.76 -9.54
CA SER A 106 -1.57 -2.44 -8.11
C SER A 106 -2.69 -3.09 -7.31
N HIS A 107 -2.40 -3.52 -6.09
CA HIS A 107 -3.42 -4.02 -5.16
C HIS A 107 -3.13 -3.52 -3.74
N GLU A 108 -4.11 -3.63 -2.85
CA GLU A 108 -3.95 -3.27 -1.44
C GLU A 108 -4.61 -4.30 -0.53
N LEU A 109 -4.37 -4.14 0.77
CA LEU A 109 -5.10 -4.82 1.82
C LEU A 109 -5.68 -3.78 2.77
N VAL A 110 -6.97 -3.86 3.03
CA VAL A 110 -7.70 -3.12 4.04
C VAL A 110 -8.40 -4.12 4.95
N ILE A 111 -8.37 -3.86 6.27
CA ILE A 111 -8.85 -4.78 7.30
C ILE A 111 -10.14 -4.23 7.89
N LEU A 112 -11.27 -4.87 7.60
CA LEU A 112 -12.57 -4.50 8.12
C LEU A 112 -13.13 -5.58 9.05
N ARG A 113 -13.79 -5.16 10.12
CA ARG A 113 -14.59 -6.09 10.93
C ARG A 113 -15.75 -6.62 10.08
N LEU A 114 -15.97 -7.92 10.12
CA LEU A 114 -17.06 -8.60 9.42
C LEU A 114 -18.17 -8.94 10.44
N PRO A 115 -19.33 -8.27 10.38
CA PRO A 115 -20.46 -8.59 11.24
C PRO A 115 -20.91 -10.06 11.10
N ASP A 116 -21.46 -10.63 12.17
CA ASP A 116 -21.83 -12.06 12.18
C ASP A 116 -22.87 -12.42 11.11
N ASN A 117 -23.78 -11.49 10.82
CA ASN A 117 -24.81 -11.62 9.78
C ASN A 117 -24.32 -11.26 8.36
N GLN A 118 -23.05 -10.88 8.19
CA GLN A 118 -22.50 -10.54 6.89
C GLN A 118 -21.68 -11.68 6.29
N ILE A 119 -21.94 -11.93 5.00
CA ILE A 119 -21.21 -12.89 4.18
C ILE A 119 -20.01 -12.16 3.55
N PRO A 120 -18.80 -12.74 3.55
CA PRO A 120 -17.66 -12.16 2.83
C PRO A 120 -18.00 -11.95 1.34
N GLY A 121 -17.54 -10.85 0.76
CA GLY A 121 -17.80 -10.51 -0.64
C GLY A 121 -19.15 -9.87 -0.92
N THR A 122 -19.98 -9.63 0.09
CA THR A 122 -21.34 -9.09 -0.10
C THR A 122 -21.53 -7.68 0.46
N ARG A 123 -20.44 -6.91 0.66
CA ARG A 123 -20.56 -5.49 1.02
C ARG A 123 -21.13 -4.70 -0.16
N PRO A 124 -21.98 -3.68 0.09
CA PRO A 124 -22.46 -2.80 -0.97
C PRO A 124 -21.31 -2.06 -1.64
N ILE A 125 -21.34 -2.00 -2.97
CA ILE A 125 -20.38 -1.25 -3.78
C ILE A 125 -21.03 0.07 -4.18
N GLY A 126 -20.34 1.17 -3.89
CA GLY A 126 -20.72 2.53 -4.25
C GLY A 126 -20.52 2.86 -5.73
N GLY A 127 -20.93 4.07 -6.13
CA GLY A 127 -20.85 4.52 -7.53
C GLY A 127 -19.42 4.70 -8.07
N ASP A 128 -18.42 4.79 -7.19
CA ASP A 128 -16.99 4.84 -7.50
C ASP A 128 -16.34 3.44 -7.60
N ALA A 129 -17.16 2.39 -7.58
CA ALA A 129 -16.75 0.99 -7.59
C ALA A 129 -15.93 0.56 -6.35
N LYS A 130 -16.09 1.27 -5.23
CA LYS A 130 -15.50 0.93 -3.93
C LYS A 130 -16.56 0.53 -2.91
N ILE A 131 -16.15 -0.10 -1.83
CA ILE A 131 -16.99 -0.32 -0.63
C ILE A 131 -16.67 0.74 0.43
N ASP A 132 -17.59 0.95 1.38
CA ASP A 132 -17.37 1.83 2.53
C ASP A 132 -16.34 1.24 3.51
N GLU A 133 -15.25 1.97 3.71
CA GLU A 133 -14.13 1.58 4.60
C GLU A 133 -14.26 2.18 6.00
N SER A 134 -15.40 2.78 6.32
CA SER A 134 -15.68 3.28 7.66
C SER A 134 -15.43 2.19 8.71
N GLY A 135 -14.54 2.48 9.67
CA GLY A 135 -14.12 1.52 10.69
C GLY A 135 -13.01 0.54 10.26
N SER A 136 -12.30 0.83 9.16
CA SER A 136 -11.03 0.16 8.83
C SER A 136 -10.06 0.21 10.02
N LEU A 137 -9.46 -0.94 10.30
CA LEU A 137 -8.51 -1.10 11.41
C LEU A 137 -7.06 -0.98 10.97
N GLY A 138 -6.81 -1.03 9.65
CA GLY A 138 -5.47 -0.94 9.10
C GLY A 138 -5.46 -1.20 7.61
N GLU A 139 -4.41 -0.69 6.98
CA GLU A 139 -4.20 -0.75 5.54
C GLU A 139 -2.73 -1.03 5.24
N ALA A 140 -2.49 -1.91 4.27
CA ALA A 140 -1.20 -2.10 3.62
C ALA A 140 -1.36 -1.81 2.13
N SER A 141 -0.99 -0.59 1.74
CA SER A 141 -1.00 -0.12 0.34
C SER A 141 0.27 0.69 0.00
N ASN A 142 1.20 0.84 0.93
CA ASN A 142 2.50 1.46 0.68
C ASN A 142 3.48 0.46 0.06
N THR A 143 4.06 0.79 -1.09
CA THR A 143 4.96 -0.11 -1.80
C THR A 143 6.31 -0.18 -1.11
N CYS A 144 6.72 -1.41 -0.74
CA CYS A 144 7.92 -1.70 0.04
C CYS A 144 8.01 -0.96 1.38
N ALA A 145 6.88 -0.66 2.01
CA ALA A 145 6.81 0.05 3.28
C ALA A 145 5.55 -0.36 4.07
N ASP A 146 5.46 0.12 5.31
CA ASP A 146 4.26 -0.05 6.12
C ASP A 146 3.15 0.97 5.77
N GLY A 147 1.92 0.57 6.05
CA GLY A 147 0.77 1.46 6.11
C GLY A 147 0.15 1.81 4.76
N ALA A 148 -0.57 2.93 4.77
CA ALA A 148 -1.31 3.45 3.62
C ALA A 148 -0.40 4.16 2.59
N GLY A 149 -0.83 4.15 1.35
CA GLY A 149 -0.09 4.55 0.16
C GLY A 149 -1.04 4.65 -1.04
N GLN A 150 -0.59 4.23 -2.22
CA GLN A 150 -1.36 4.30 -3.47
C GLN A 150 -1.61 2.91 -4.08
N GLY A 151 -1.36 1.85 -3.31
CA GLY A 151 -1.34 0.47 -3.75
C GLY A 151 0.08 -0.11 -3.80
N ILE A 152 0.16 -1.41 -3.52
CA ILE A 152 1.36 -2.22 -3.65
C ILE A 152 1.57 -2.51 -5.13
N LEU A 153 2.68 -2.06 -5.69
CA LEU A 153 3.01 -2.27 -7.11
C LEU A 153 3.19 -3.75 -7.47
N PRO A 154 3.03 -4.13 -8.76
CA PRO A 154 3.28 -5.48 -9.25
C PRO A 154 4.65 -6.03 -8.83
N GLY A 155 4.67 -7.24 -8.27
CA GLY A 155 5.89 -7.90 -7.80
C GLY A 155 6.46 -7.37 -6.48
N ALA A 156 5.85 -6.34 -5.89
CA ALA A 156 6.27 -5.75 -4.62
C ALA A 156 5.48 -6.33 -3.42
N SER A 157 5.76 -5.81 -2.24
CA SER A 157 5.04 -6.12 -1.00
C SER A 157 4.84 -4.86 -0.16
N GLY A 158 3.87 -4.89 0.73
CA GLY A 158 3.64 -3.90 1.79
C GLY A 158 3.23 -4.61 3.06
N TRP A 159 3.17 -3.91 4.19
CA TRP A 159 2.79 -4.52 5.45
C TRP A 159 2.04 -3.57 6.38
N VAL A 160 1.32 -4.14 7.34
CA VAL A 160 0.68 -3.37 8.41
C VAL A 160 0.63 -4.22 9.68
N THR A 161 0.76 -3.58 10.83
CA THR A 161 0.59 -4.22 12.14
C THR A 161 -0.60 -3.59 12.84
N VAL A 162 -1.51 -4.44 13.33
CA VAL A 162 -2.75 -4.00 13.99
C VAL A 162 -3.00 -4.83 15.24
N THR A 163 -3.72 -4.27 16.21
CA THR A 163 -4.21 -5.02 17.36
C THR A 163 -5.65 -5.44 17.09
N LEU A 164 -5.90 -6.75 16.98
CA LEU A 164 -7.22 -7.29 16.66
C LEU A 164 -7.84 -7.99 17.87
N PRO A 165 -9.01 -7.54 18.36
CA PRO A 165 -9.81 -8.33 19.30
C PRO A 165 -10.38 -9.59 18.62
N PRO A 166 -10.85 -10.58 19.39
CA PRO A 166 -11.53 -11.74 18.85
C PRO A 166 -12.72 -11.35 17.94
N GLY A 167 -12.94 -12.13 16.89
CA GLY A 167 -14.04 -11.93 15.95
C GLY A 167 -13.71 -12.27 14.51
N ARG A 168 -14.64 -11.93 13.61
CA ARG A 168 -14.51 -12.14 12.17
C ARG A 168 -14.07 -10.86 11.48
N TYR A 169 -13.18 -11.02 10.50
CA TYR A 169 -12.63 -9.94 9.71
C TYR A 169 -12.71 -10.29 8.23
N GLU A 170 -12.88 -9.25 7.42
CA GLU A 170 -12.76 -9.33 5.98
C GLU A 170 -11.54 -8.52 5.58
N LEU A 171 -10.58 -9.20 4.97
CA LEU A 171 -9.44 -8.58 4.31
C LEU A 171 -9.87 -8.29 2.87
N ILE A 172 -9.70 -7.06 2.41
CA ILE A 172 -10.21 -6.62 1.11
C ILE A 172 -9.19 -5.76 0.36
N CYS A 173 -9.32 -5.65 -0.97
CA CYS A 173 -8.69 -4.60 -1.76
C CYS A 173 -9.80 -3.67 -2.26
N ASN A 174 -9.72 -2.37 -1.92
CA ASN A 174 -10.77 -1.41 -2.24
C ASN A 174 -10.42 -0.45 -3.38
N LEU A 175 -9.31 -0.69 -4.09
CA LEU A 175 -9.08 -0.04 -5.37
C LEU A 175 -10.29 -0.25 -6.29
N PRO A 176 -10.70 0.76 -7.09
CA PRO A 176 -11.97 0.73 -7.83
C PRO A 176 -12.17 -0.57 -8.62
N GLY A 177 -13.27 -1.28 -8.34
CA GLY A 177 -13.67 -2.52 -8.99
C GLY A 177 -12.99 -3.79 -8.47
N HIS A 178 -11.97 -3.70 -7.62
CA HIS A 178 -11.20 -4.88 -7.19
C HIS A 178 -11.98 -5.78 -6.23
N TYR A 179 -12.73 -5.20 -5.29
CA TYR A 179 -13.60 -5.95 -4.39
C TYR A 179 -14.65 -6.74 -5.18
N ALA A 180 -15.33 -6.07 -6.12
CA ALA A 180 -16.29 -6.68 -7.04
C ALA A 180 -15.66 -7.81 -7.87
N ALA A 181 -14.38 -7.68 -8.22
CA ALA A 181 -13.65 -8.69 -8.97
C ALA A 181 -13.17 -9.90 -8.14
N GLY A 182 -13.49 -9.95 -6.85
CA GLY A 182 -13.16 -11.07 -5.95
C GLY A 182 -11.97 -10.84 -5.02
N MET A 183 -11.50 -9.59 -4.83
CA MET A 183 -10.39 -9.29 -3.94
C MET A 183 -10.81 -9.16 -2.48
N TYR A 184 -11.25 -10.27 -1.90
CA TYR A 184 -11.53 -10.38 -0.48
C TYR A 184 -11.19 -11.78 0.05
N THR A 185 -10.93 -11.88 1.35
CA THR A 185 -10.88 -13.15 2.09
C THR A 185 -11.27 -12.93 3.53
N GLN A 186 -11.83 -13.95 4.18
CA GLN A 186 -12.14 -13.90 5.61
C GLN A 186 -10.90 -14.29 6.44
N LEU A 187 -10.75 -13.65 7.59
CA LEU A 187 -9.85 -14.06 8.68
C LEU A 187 -10.65 -14.14 9.98
N THR A 188 -10.47 -15.24 10.72
CA THR A 188 -10.98 -15.38 12.08
C THR A 188 -9.88 -15.03 13.09
N VAL A 189 -10.22 -14.27 14.11
CA VAL A 189 -9.33 -13.96 15.23
C VAL A 189 -9.92 -14.60 16.49
N ASN A 190 -9.15 -15.50 17.12
CA ASN A 190 -9.56 -16.29 18.29
C ASN A 190 -9.08 -15.66 19.60
#